data_AF-A0A345H3G5-F1
#
_entry.id   AF-A0A345H3G5-F1
#
_cell.length_a   1.000
_cell.length_b   1.000
_cell.length_c   1.000
_cell.angle_alpha   90.00
_cell.angle_beta   90.00
_cell.angle_gamma   90.00
#
_symmetry.space_group_name_H-M   'P 1'
#
loop_
_entity.id
_entity.type
_entity.pdbx_description
1 polymer ?
#
loop_
_entity_poly.entity_id
_entity_poly.type
_entity_poly.pdbx_seq_one_letter_code
_entity_poly.pdbx_strand_id
1 'polypeptide(L)'
;MSKVVAAILLSILTMLMFCSCTISKKKPSILNTNEINTTIMDSLQNDLEAISTMTPQDFNPMFFTAVADRLASLGKDDALIAVEEFVHHSTVHTDHFGLFLLLRMLFEVPTTHKHPEIRIGKFDYDMPNAEDEANLFPIVYSNKIPFLLVTGYFTGGFPQPINDHTRFYRDFGILKDTAHHVPIEKSEDILFHEFSLVWSKMYHSDTIPDALAIAIKEQIRKALTYQKSARN
;
A
#
# COMPACT_ATOMS: atom_id res chain seq x y z
N MET A 1 68.37 35.76 -18.54
CA MET A 1 67.55 34.78 -19.28
C MET A 1 67.95 33.40 -18.74
N SER A 2 67.09 32.51 -18.25
CA SER A 2 65.67 32.29 -18.48
C SER A 2 65.08 31.55 -17.27
N LYS A 3 64.23 32.22 -16.48
CA LYS A 3 63.34 31.56 -15.49
C LYS A 3 61.97 31.22 -16.08
N VAL A 4 61.75 31.54 -17.37
CA VAL A 4 60.46 31.37 -18.05
C VAL A 4 60.34 30.00 -18.72
N VAL A 5 61.48 29.37 -19.09
CA VAL A 5 61.44 28.05 -19.76
C VAL A 5 61.13 26.89 -18.80
N ALA A 6 61.43 27.04 -17.50
CA ALA A 6 61.15 26.00 -16.50
C ALA A 6 59.66 25.88 -16.12
N ALA A 7 58.84 26.92 -16.36
CA ALA A 7 57.42 26.90 -16.00
C ALA A 7 56.53 26.23 -17.05
N ILE A 8 56.99 26.11 -18.30
CA ILE A 8 56.20 25.54 -19.41
C ILE A 8 56.32 24.01 -19.46
N LEU A 9 57.42 23.43 -18.98
CA LEU A 9 57.62 21.98 -18.96
C LEU A 9 56.85 21.24 -17.85
N LEU A 10 56.40 21.94 -16.79
CA LEU A 10 55.67 21.32 -15.69
C LEU A 10 54.15 21.22 -15.92
N SER A 11 53.59 21.95 -16.90
CA SER A 11 52.17 21.82 -17.29
C SER A 11 51.90 20.72 -18.32
N ILE A 12 52.92 20.23 -19.04
CA ILE A 12 52.73 19.18 -20.04
C ILE A 12 52.77 17.77 -19.40
N LEU A 13 53.43 17.62 -18.25
CA LEU A 13 53.59 16.31 -17.61
C LEU A 13 52.43 15.90 -16.67
N THR A 14 51.58 16.84 -16.26
CA THR A 14 50.37 16.54 -15.46
C THR A 14 49.16 16.14 -16.31
N MET A 15 49.26 16.22 -17.64
CA MET A 15 48.16 15.90 -18.55
C MET A 15 48.16 14.44 -19.07
N LEU A 16 49.13 13.62 -18.67
CA LEU A 16 49.30 12.23 -19.15
C LEU A 16 48.95 11.13 -18.12
N MET A 17 48.28 11.49 -17.03
CA MET A 17 47.72 10.55 -16.04
C MET A 17 46.18 10.55 -16.05
N PHE A 18 45.55 10.84 -17.20
CA PHE A 18 44.20 10.36 -17.45
C PHE A 18 44.29 8.89 -17.84
N CYS A 19 44.19 8.06 -16.81
CA CYS A 19 43.91 6.63 -16.91
C CYS A 19 42.71 6.46 -17.86
N SER A 20 42.98 5.98 -19.07
CA SER A 20 41.97 5.53 -20.03
C SER A 20 41.22 4.35 -19.44
N CYS A 21 40.27 4.64 -18.55
CA CYS A 21 39.23 3.70 -18.16
C CYS A 21 38.36 3.54 -19.40
N THR A 22 38.60 2.46 -20.15
CA THR A 22 37.72 1.99 -21.21
C THR A 22 36.39 1.60 -20.58
N ILE A 23 35.51 2.58 -20.42
CA ILE A 23 34.09 2.36 -20.12
C ILE A 23 33.55 1.60 -21.33
N SER A 24 33.50 0.27 -21.19
CA SER A 24 32.73 -0.60 -22.05
C SER A 24 31.28 -0.13 -21.96
N LYS A 25 30.85 0.64 -22.96
CA LYS A 25 29.46 1.05 -23.15
C LYS A 25 28.66 -0.21 -23.48
N LYS A 26 28.32 -1.00 -22.46
CA LYS A 26 27.30 -2.03 -22.57
C LYS A 26 26.02 -1.29 -22.93
N LYS A 27 25.62 -1.41 -24.19
CA LYS A 27 24.41 -0.81 -24.74
C LYS A 27 23.27 -1.15 -23.78
N PRO A 28 22.57 -0.17 -23.18
CA PRO A 28 21.43 -0.47 -22.33
C PRO A 28 20.46 -1.28 -23.18
N SER A 29 20.17 -2.50 -22.74
CA SER A 29 19.11 -3.30 -23.33
C SER A 29 17.83 -2.49 -23.16
N ILE A 30 17.36 -1.90 -24.26
CA ILE A 30 16.05 -1.30 -24.33
C ILE A 30 15.09 -2.48 -24.20
N LEU A 31 14.69 -2.78 -22.96
CA LEU A 31 13.60 -3.70 -22.70
C LEU A 31 12.39 -3.20 -23.48
N ASN A 32 11.81 -4.10 -24.27
CA ASN A 32 10.65 -3.79 -25.07
C ASN A 32 9.51 -3.35 -24.14
N THR A 33 8.82 -2.25 -24.45
CA THR A 33 7.67 -1.75 -23.67
C THR A 33 6.64 -2.85 -23.41
N ASN A 34 6.49 -3.80 -24.33
CA ASN A 34 5.59 -4.94 -24.15
C ASN A 34 6.06 -5.91 -23.05
N GLU A 35 7.36 -6.15 -22.89
CA GLU A 35 7.91 -7.05 -21.85
C GLU A 35 7.82 -6.42 -20.45
N ILE A 36 8.00 -5.09 -20.37
CA ILE A 36 7.85 -4.33 -19.12
C ILE A 36 6.39 -4.39 -18.64
N ASN A 37 5.44 -4.20 -19.54
CA ASN A 37 4.01 -4.22 -19.20
C ASN A 37 3.57 -5.61 -18.72
N THR A 38 4.02 -6.70 -19.36
CA THR A 38 3.72 -8.07 -18.89
C THR A 38 4.26 -8.31 -17.48
N THR A 39 5.51 -7.92 -17.21
CA THR A 39 6.14 -8.14 -15.89
C THR A 39 5.43 -7.38 -14.77
N ILE A 40 4.99 -6.14 -15.04
CA ILE A 40 4.26 -5.33 -14.06
C ILE A 40 2.90 -5.97 -13.74
N MET A 41 2.19 -6.46 -14.77
CA MET A 41 0.89 -7.11 -14.59
C MET A 41 1.02 -8.46 -13.86
N ASP A 42 2.03 -9.27 -14.18
CA ASP A 42 2.30 -10.52 -13.45
C ASP A 42 2.59 -10.27 -11.96
N SER A 43 3.41 -9.24 -11.68
CA SER A 43 3.68 -8.83 -10.30
C SER A 43 2.44 -8.29 -9.59
N LEU A 44 1.54 -7.59 -10.30
CA LEU A 44 0.30 -7.09 -9.72
C LEU A 44 -0.68 -8.24 -9.43
N GLN A 45 -0.74 -9.24 -10.32
CA GLN A 45 -1.57 -10.43 -10.13
C GLN A 45 -1.17 -11.20 -8.87
N ASN A 46 0.13 -11.39 -8.65
CA ASN A 46 0.65 -12.02 -7.44
C ASN A 46 0.29 -11.22 -6.17
N ASP A 47 0.35 -9.89 -6.24
CA ASP A 47 -0.04 -9.02 -5.12
C ASP A 47 -1.53 -9.12 -4.82
N LEU A 48 -2.38 -9.14 -5.85
CA LEU A 48 -3.82 -9.33 -5.71
C LEU A 48 -4.16 -10.72 -5.15
N GLU A 49 -3.43 -11.77 -5.55
CA GLU A 49 -3.57 -13.11 -4.99
C GLU A 49 -3.25 -13.14 -3.50
N ALA A 50 -2.11 -12.56 -3.12
CA ALA A 50 -1.69 -12.44 -1.72
C ALA A 50 -2.71 -11.64 -0.88
N ILE A 51 -3.28 -10.56 -1.42
CA ILE A 51 -4.35 -9.80 -0.75
C ILE A 51 -5.64 -10.64 -0.63
N SER A 52 -6.03 -11.34 -1.69
CA SER A 52 -7.31 -12.06 -1.74
C SER A 52 -7.41 -13.23 -0.75
N THR A 53 -6.26 -13.80 -0.39
CA THR A 53 -6.12 -14.93 0.54
C THR A 53 -5.82 -14.50 1.97
N MET A 54 -5.66 -13.19 2.20
CA MET A 54 -5.20 -12.66 3.48
C MET A 54 -6.29 -12.72 4.56
N THR A 55 -5.90 -13.19 5.75
CA THR A 55 -6.75 -13.11 6.96
C THR A 55 -6.55 -11.77 7.69
N PRO A 56 -7.45 -11.38 8.62
CA PRO A 56 -7.24 -10.18 9.43
C PRO A 56 -5.90 -10.17 10.18
N GLN A 57 -5.44 -11.34 10.64
CA GLN A 57 -4.16 -11.48 11.37
C GLN A 57 -2.97 -11.27 10.45
N ASP A 58 -3.11 -11.58 9.16
CA ASP A 58 -2.05 -11.44 8.17
C ASP A 58 -1.88 -10.00 7.68
N PHE A 59 -2.85 -9.12 7.93
CA PHE A 59 -2.87 -7.73 7.46
C PHE A 59 -1.54 -7.00 7.66
N ASN A 60 -0.97 -6.52 6.56
CA ASN A 60 0.24 -5.70 6.54
C ASN A 60 -0.10 -4.32 5.94
N PRO A 61 -0.11 -3.25 6.76
CA PRO A 61 -0.47 -1.90 6.32
C PRO A 61 0.32 -1.40 5.11
N MET A 62 1.63 -1.64 5.11
CA MET A 62 2.51 -1.08 4.08
C MET A 62 2.44 -1.88 2.79
N PHE A 63 2.25 -3.20 2.87
CA PHE A 63 1.98 -4.01 1.69
C PHE A 63 0.66 -3.59 1.03
N PHE A 64 -0.43 -3.44 1.81
CA PHE A 64 -1.72 -2.96 1.28
C PHE A 64 -1.61 -1.60 0.61
N THR A 65 -0.89 -0.68 1.26
CA THR A 65 -0.63 0.66 0.72
C THR A 65 0.17 0.58 -0.58
N ALA A 66 1.20 -0.25 -0.64
CA ALA A 66 1.98 -0.45 -1.85
C ALA A 66 1.14 -0.96 -3.03
N VAL A 67 0.27 -1.95 -2.78
CA VAL A 67 -0.60 -2.47 -3.83
C VAL A 67 -1.66 -1.44 -4.25
N ALA A 68 -2.24 -0.71 -3.30
CA ALA A 68 -3.19 0.37 -3.59
C ALA A 68 -2.53 1.47 -4.46
N ASP A 69 -1.33 1.90 -4.11
CA ASP A 69 -0.59 2.93 -4.87
C ASP A 69 -0.23 2.43 -6.29
N ARG A 70 0.13 1.15 -6.44
CA ARG A 70 0.34 0.52 -7.76
C ARG A 70 -0.92 0.52 -8.59
N LEU A 71 -2.06 0.12 -8.02
CA LEU A 71 -3.35 0.15 -8.72
C LEU A 71 -3.75 1.57 -9.11
N ALA A 72 -3.60 2.53 -8.21
CA ALA A 72 -3.94 3.92 -8.49
C ALA A 72 -3.12 4.51 -9.64
N SER A 73 -1.86 4.07 -9.80
CA SER A 73 -1.02 4.51 -10.92
C SER A 73 -1.55 4.10 -12.30
N LEU A 74 -2.43 3.10 -12.37
CA LEU A 74 -3.13 2.69 -13.60
C LEU A 74 -4.29 3.63 -13.95
N GLY A 75 -4.78 4.41 -12.98
CA GLY A 75 -6.04 5.14 -13.10
C GLY A 75 -7.25 4.28 -12.73
N LYS A 76 -8.40 4.94 -12.57
CA LYS A 76 -9.62 4.34 -12.01
C LYS A 76 -10.12 3.12 -12.79
N ASP A 77 -10.26 3.26 -14.10
CA ASP A 77 -10.90 2.24 -14.93
C ASP A 77 -10.00 0.99 -15.05
N ASP A 78 -8.71 1.20 -15.32
CA ASP A 78 -7.74 0.10 -15.43
C ASP A 78 -7.50 -0.61 -14.10
N ALA A 79 -7.51 0.13 -12.98
CA ALA A 79 -7.43 -0.49 -11.65
C ALA A 79 -8.64 -1.39 -11.35
N LEU A 80 -9.85 -0.96 -11.72
CA LEU A 80 -11.06 -1.78 -11.56
C LEU A 80 -11.04 -3.00 -12.48
N ILE A 81 -10.61 -2.83 -13.73
CA ILE A 81 -10.45 -3.95 -14.68
C ILE A 81 -9.46 -4.98 -14.13
N ALA A 82 -8.31 -4.54 -13.61
CA ALA A 82 -7.31 -5.46 -13.04
C ALA A 82 -7.89 -6.30 -11.89
N VAL A 83 -8.69 -5.68 -11.00
CA VAL A 83 -9.36 -6.42 -9.91
C VAL A 83 -10.42 -7.37 -10.44
N GLU A 84 -11.23 -6.96 -11.41
CA GLU A 84 -12.27 -7.81 -12.03
C GLU A 84 -11.68 -9.00 -12.78
N GLU A 85 -10.61 -8.77 -13.56
CA GLU A 85 -9.88 -9.83 -14.25
C GLU A 85 -9.23 -10.80 -13.28
N PHE A 86 -8.64 -10.31 -12.18
CA PHE A 86 -8.13 -11.15 -11.12
C PHE A 86 -9.23 -12.07 -10.57
N VAL A 87 -10.38 -11.51 -10.19
CA VAL A 87 -11.50 -12.28 -9.63
C VAL A 87 -12.04 -13.29 -10.64
N HIS A 88 -12.12 -12.93 -11.92
CA HIS A 88 -12.62 -13.82 -12.96
C HIS A 88 -11.73 -15.06 -13.17
N HIS A 89 -10.42 -14.90 -13.06
CA HIS A 89 -9.45 -15.99 -13.30
C HIS A 89 -8.98 -16.68 -12.02
N SER A 90 -9.28 -16.11 -10.85
CA SER A 90 -8.89 -16.69 -9.58
C SER A 90 -9.62 -18.00 -9.33
N THR A 91 -8.84 -19.05 -9.03
CA THR A 91 -9.36 -20.34 -8.56
C THR A 91 -9.60 -20.35 -7.04
N VAL A 92 -9.27 -19.25 -6.37
CA VAL A 92 -9.37 -19.11 -4.92
C VAL A 92 -10.83 -18.88 -4.54
N HIS A 93 -11.47 -19.91 -3.97
CA HIS A 93 -12.82 -19.83 -3.40
C HIS A 93 -12.82 -19.23 -1.98
N THR A 94 -12.20 -18.07 -1.79
CA THR A 94 -12.24 -17.34 -0.51
C THR A 94 -13.25 -16.21 -0.57
N ASP A 95 -13.64 -15.72 0.60
CA ASP A 95 -14.53 -14.55 0.74
C ASP A 95 -13.88 -13.24 0.25
N HIS A 96 -12.68 -13.28 -0.35
CA HIS A 96 -11.93 -12.14 -0.90
C HIS A 96 -11.85 -10.92 0.02
N PHE A 97 -11.79 -11.15 1.34
CA PHE A 97 -11.83 -10.10 2.35
C PHE A 97 -10.86 -8.94 2.06
N GLY A 98 -9.61 -9.28 1.75
CA GLY A 98 -8.58 -8.28 1.45
C GLY A 98 -8.89 -7.42 0.23
N LEU A 99 -9.61 -7.93 -0.78
CA LEU A 99 -9.96 -7.14 -1.96
C LEU A 99 -11.00 -6.06 -1.64
N PHE A 100 -11.95 -6.32 -0.74
CA PHE A 100 -12.87 -5.26 -0.28
C PHE A 100 -12.15 -4.14 0.45
N LEU A 101 -11.19 -4.51 1.31
CA LEU A 101 -10.34 -3.55 2.02
C LEU A 101 -9.51 -2.74 1.02
N LEU A 102 -8.92 -3.40 0.03
CA LEU A 102 -8.12 -2.76 -1.01
C LEU A 102 -8.94 -1.74 -1.80
N LEU A 103 -10.17 -2.08 -2.23
CA LEU A 103 -11.04 -1.15 -2.94
C LEU A 103 -11.42 0.08 -2.08
N ARG A 104 -11.67 -0.11 -0.77
CA ARG A 104 -11.91 1.00 0.16
C ARG A 104 -10.67 1.87 0.38
N MET A 105 -9.48 1.27 0.34
CA MET A 105 -8.22 2.02 0.41
C MET A 105 -7.93 2.79 -0.87
N LEU A 106 -8.39 2.28 -2.02
CA LEU A 106 -8.14 2.85 -3.35
C LEU A 106 -9.09 4.00 -3.69
N PHE A 107 -10.34 3.93 -3.24
CA PHE A 107 -11.38 4.89 -3.59
C PHE A 107 -11.89 5.70 -2.39
N GLU A 108 -12.19 6.97 -2.63
CA GLU A 108 -13.14 7.78 -1.88
C GLU A 108 -14.54 7.65 -2.49
N VAL A 109 -15.56 8.01 -1.72
CA VAL A 109 -16.94 8.14 -2.19
C VAL A 109 -17.46 9.53 -1.83
N PRO A 110 -18.30 10.16 -2.67
CA PRO A 110 -18.96 11.40 -2.31
C PRO A 110 -19.74 11.25 -1.00
N THR A 111 -19.83 12.32 -0.20
CA THR A 111 -20.53 12.33 1.10
C THR A 111 -22.01 11.94 1.03
N THR A 112 -22.60 11.97 -0.17
CA THR A 112 -23.98 11.49 -0.44
C THR A 112 -24.10 9.98 -0.50
N HIS A 113 -22.98 9.25 -0.56
CA HIS A 113 -22.93 7.80 -0.63
C HIS A 113 -22.09 7.24 0.51
N LYS A 114 -22.40 5.99 0.91
CA LYS A 114 -21.56 5.20 1.81
C LYS A 114 -20.82 4.14 1.00
N HIS A 115 -19.64 3.75 1.48
CA HIS A 115 -18.95 2.59 0.93
C HIS A 115 -19.86 1.34 1.00
N PRO A 116 -19.78 0.43 0.01
CA PRO A 116 -20.57 -0.79 0.04
C PRO A 116 -20.23 -1.62 1.28
N GLU A 117 -21.24 -2.24 1.87
CA GLU A 117 -21.08 -3.13 3.02
C GLU A 117 -20.23 -4.35 2.63
N ILE A 118 -19.31 -4.77 3.50
CA ILE A 118 -18.43 -5.92 3.20
C ILE A 118 -19.16 -7.26 3.46
N ARG A 119 -20.21 -7.29 4.31
CA ARG A 119 -21.09 -8.44 4.60
C ARG A 119 -20.37 -9.79 4.88
N ILE A 120 -19.17 -9.74 5.42
CA ILE A 120 -18.37 -10.92 5.84
C ILE A 120 -18.68 -11.40 7.27
N GLY A 121 -19.77 -10.91 7.87
CA GLY A 121 -20.15 -11.21 9.25
C GLY A 121 -20.14 -9.99 10.16
N LYS A 122 -20.26 -10.23 11.47
CA LYS A 122 -20.20 -9.19 12.49
C LYS A 122 -18.76 -8.97 12.92
N PHE A 123 -18.31 -7.71 12.86
CA PHE A 123 -17.02 -7.30 13.40
C PHE A 123 -17.02 -7.30 14.93
N ASP A 124 -15.84 -7.52 15.53
CA ASP A 124 -15.65 -7.53 16.98
C ASP A 124 -15.98 -6.18 17.65
N TYR A 125 -15.96 -5.09 16.88
CA TYR A 125 -16.19 -3.73 17.35
C TYR A 125 -17.30 -3.06 16.53
N ASP A 126 -18.07 -2.21 17.18
CA ASP A 126 -19.10 -1.41 16.52
C ASP A 126 -18.47 -0.35 15.61
N MET A 127 -19.26 0.15 14.64
CA MET A 127 -18.83 1.25 13.79
C MET A 127 -18.49 2.49 14.66
N PRO A 128 -17.38 3.20 14.39
CA PRO A 128 -16.99 4.41 15.12
C PRO A 128 -18.11 5.46 15.14
N ASN A 129 -18.15 6.27 16.21
CA ASN A 129 -19.13 7.35 16.35
C ASN A 129 -18.82 8.56 15.45
N ALA A 130 -17.55 8.75 15.09
CA ALA A 130 -17.11 9.87 14.26
C ALA A 130 -17.43 9.62 12.78
N GLU A 131 -18.27 10.46 12.17
CA GLU A 131 -18.77 10.31 10.79
C GLU A 131 -17.65 10.22 9.75
N ASP A 132 -16.60 11.02 9.88
CA ASP A 132 -15.47 11.02 8.94
C ASP A 132 -14.67 9.71 8.98
N GLU A 133 -14.61 9.06 10.16
CA GLU A 133 -13.80 7.86 10.40
C GLU A 133 -14.62 6.57 10.19
N ALA A 134 -15.95 6.66 10.28
CA ALA A 134 -16.88 5.59 9.95
C ALA A 134 -16.84 5.20 8.46
N ASN A 135 -16.45 6.12 7.57
CA ASN A 135 -16.49 5.90 6.13
C ASN A 135 -15.58 4.76 5.66
N LEU A 136 -14.42 4.57 6.30
CA LEU A 136 -13.45 3.54 5.90
C LEU A 136 -13.47 2.28 6.78
N PHE A 137 -14.33 2.26 7.81
CA PHE A 137 -14.44 1.15 8.75
C PHE A 137 -14.64 -0.21 8.02
N PRO A 138 -13.75 -1.20 8.21
CA PRO A 138 -12.97 -1.39 9.43
C PRO A 138 -11.51 -0.92 9.36
N ILE A 139 -11.17 -0.04 8.41
CA ILE A 139 -9.84 0.57 8.31
C ILE A 139 -9.87 1.95 8.98
N VAL A 140 -8.87 2.22 9.81
CA VAL A 140 -8.59 3.55 10.35
C VAL A 140 -7.19 4.00 9.94
N TYR A 141 -7.01 5.28 9.64
CA TYR A 141 -5.69 5.83 9.36
C TYR A 141 -5.12 6.50 10.61
N SER A 142 -3.88 6.16 10.96
CA SER A 142 -3.05 6.92 11.90
C SER A 142 -1.71 7.21 11.24
N ASN A 143 -1.36 8.49 11.12
CA ASN A 143 -0.18 8.96 10.36
C ASN A 143 -0.08 8.43 8.93
N LYS A 144 -1.20 8.41 8.20
CA LYS A 144 -1.29 7.85 6.83
C LYS A 144 -1.03 6.33 6.75
N ILE A 145 -0.90 5.63 7.87
CA ILE A 145 -0.79 4.18 7.92
C ILE A 145 -2.20 3.61 8.13
N PRO A 146 -2.71 2.74 7.24
CA PRO A 146 -3.99 2.07 7.43
C PRO A 146 -3.84 0.97 8.47
N PHE A 147 -4.68 1.01 9.51
CA PHE A 147 -4.79 -0.03 10.52
C PHE A 147 -6.14 -0.71 10.41
N LEU A 148 -6.12 -2.04 10.41
CA LEU A 148 -7.33 -2.86 10.41
C LEU A 148 -7.81 -3.04 11.85
N LEU A 149 -9.06 -2.66 12.12
CA LEU A 149 -9.70 -2.78 13.42
C LEU A 149 -10.36 -4.15 13.65
N VAL A 150 -10.05 -5.16 12.84
CA VAL A 150 -10.68 -6.48 12.91
C VAL A 150 -9.70 -7.49 13.48
N THR A 151 -10.05 -8.12 14.59
CA THR A 151 -9.29 -9.22 15.21
C THR A 151 -9.83 -10.60 14.85
N GLY A 152 -11.09 -10.65 14.41
CA GLY A 152 -11.78 -11.80 13.86
C GLY A 152 -13.16 -11.36 13.34
N TYR A 153 -13.90 -12.30 12.76
CA TYR A 153 -15.30 -12.07 12.42
C TYR A 153 -16.08 -13.36 12.67
N PHE A 154 -17.31 -13.21 13.16
CA PHE A 154 -18.24 -14.32 13.23
C PHE A 154 -18.82 -14.53 11.84
N THR A 155 -18.43 -15.63 11.19
CA THR A 155 -18.95 -16.00 9.88
C THR A 155 -20.44 -16.30 9.98
N GLY A 156 -21.23 -15.55 9.21
CA GLY A 156 -22.67 -15.73 9.11
C GLY A 156 -23.20 -14.91 7.95
N GLY A 157 -23.67 -15.60 6.89
CA GLY A 157 -24.16 -14.97 5.67
C GLY A 157 -23.43 -15.44 4.41
N PHE A 158 -23.81 -14.88 3.26
CA PHE A 158 -23.11 -15.07 2.00
C PHE A 158 -22.22 -13.84 1.74
N PRO A 159 -20.92 -14.01 1.46
CA PRO A 159 -20.06 -12.90 1.09
C PRO A 159 -20.64 -12.19 -0.14
N GLN A 160 -20.62 -10.86 -0.14
CA GLN A 160 -21.10 -10.10 -1.30
C GLN A 160 -20.13 -10.30 -2.48
N PRO A 161 -20.59 -10.40 -3.74
CA PRO A 161 -19.67 -10.51 -4.87
C PRO A 161 -18.78 -9.26 -4.99
N ILE A 162 -17.47 -9.44 -5.22
CA ILE A 162 -16.55 -8.33 -5.48
C ILE A 162 -17.01 -7.49 -6.68
N ASN A 163 -17.62 -8.11 -7.68
CA ASN A 163 -18.14 -7.43 -8.87
C ASN A 163 -19.22 -6.39 -8.55
N ASP A 164 -19.94 -6.51 -7.43
CA ASP A 164 -20.88 -5.49 -6.98
C ASP A 164 -20.15 -4.26 -6.43
N HIS A 165 -19.03 -4.48 -5.73
CA HIS A 165 -18.18 -3.41 -5.23
C HIS A 165 -17.46 -2.69 -6.36
N THR A 166 -16.89 -3.41 -7.34
CA THR A 166 -16.20 -2.78 -8.48
C THR A 166 -17.17 -1.95 -9.33
N ARG A 167 -18.38 -2.46 -9.57
CA ARG A 167 -19.46 -1.69 -10.22
C ARG A 167 -19.82 -0.44 -9.44
N PHE A 168 -19.99 -0.53 -8.12
CA PHE A 168 -20.25 0.64 -7.30
C PHE A 168 -19.12 1.68 -7.41
N TYR A 169 -17.85 1.28 -7.30
CA TYR A 169 -16.73 2.21 -7.41
C TYR A 169 -16.54 2.74 -8.83
N ARG A 170 -16.92 2.00 -9.86
CA ARG A 170 -17.00 2.51 -11.23
C ARG A 170 -17.96 3.70 -11.31
N ASP A 171 -19.13 3.59 -10.70
CA ASP A 171 -20.16 4.64 -10.78
C ASP A 171 -19.88 5.82 -9.84
N PHE A 172 -19.46 5.55 -8.60
CA PHE A 172 -19.39 6.54 -7.53
C PHE A 172 -17.99 6.76 -6.94
N GLY A 173 -17.05 5.84 -7.19
CA GLY A 173 -15.71 5.90 -6.63
C GLY A 173 -14.88 7.04 -7.21
N ILE A 174 -14.23 7.80 -6.35
CA ILE A 174 -13.23 8.79 -6.72
C ILE A 174 -11.88 8.17 -6.38
N LEU A 175 -10.99 8.03 -7.36
CA LEU A 175 -9.67 7.47 -7.09
C LEU A 175 -8.92 8.39 -6.12
N LYS A 176 -8.42 7.84 -5.01
CA LYS A 176 -7.61 8.60 -4.06
C LYS A 176 -6.31 9.01 -4.72
N ASP A 177 -5.81 10.20 -4.38
CA ASP A 177 -4.44 10.58 -4.70
C ASP A 177 -3.49 9.81 -3.77
N THR A 178 -3.17 8.58 -4.14
CA THR A 178 -2.46 7.65 -3.29
C THR A 178 -0.94 7.80 -3.42
N ALA A 179 -0.40 8.89 -2.90
CA ALA A 179 1.04 9.00 -2.59
C ALA A 179 1.25 8.72 -1.09
N HIS A 180 1.01 7.47 -0.67
CA HIS A 180 0.99 7.11 0.75
C HIS A 180 2.32 6.53 1.26
N HIS A 181 3.34 6.41 0.41
CA HIS A 181 4.69 5.98 0.83
C HIS A 181 5.43 7.09 1.59
N VAL A 182 4.93 7.43 2.78
CA VAL A 182 5.70 8.22 3.73
C VAL A 182 6.58 7.25 4.51
N PRO A 183 7.92 7.42 4.48
CA PRO A 183 8.80 6.62 5.32
C PRO A 183 8.39 6.74 6.79
N ILE A 184 8.13 5.61 7.43
CA ILE A 184 7.93 5.54 8.88
C ILE A 184 9.30 5.67 9.54
N GLU A 185 9.55 6.83 10.14
CA GLU A 185 10.76 7.10 10.94
C GLU A 185 10.53 6.91 12.44
N LYS A 186 9.28 6.68 12.83
CA LYS A 186 8.83 6.58 14.21
C LYS A 186 9.02 5.17 14.76
N SER A 187 9.26 5.07 16.07
CA SER A 187 9.32 3.78 16.78
C SER A 187 7.94 3.13 16.92
N GLU A 188 7.93 1.83 17.25
CA GLU A 188 6.69 1.09 17.54
C GLU A 188 5.84 1.81 18.61
N ASP A 189 6.46 2.26 19.70
CA ASP A 189 5.77 2.93 20.82
C ASP A 189 5.13 4.26 20.40
N ILE A 190 5.80 5.05 19.57
CA ILE A 190 5.27 6.33 19.08
C ILE A 190 4.06 6.07 18.18
N LEU A 191 4.18 5.12 17.25
CA LEU A 191 3.09 4.77 16.33
C LEU A 191 1.88 4.21 17.09
N PHE A 192 2.11 3.38 18.09
CA PHE A 192 1.06 2.82 18.93
C PHE A 192 0.38 3.90 19.77
N HIS A 193 1.16 4.83 20.32
CA HIS A 193 0.60 5.99 21.03
C HIS A 193 -0.27 6.85 20.11
N GLU A 194 0.18 7.13 18.89
CA GLU A 194 -0.59 7.91 17.93
C GLU A 194 -1.87 7.19 17.50
N PHE A 195 -1.81 5.87 17.29
CA PHE A 195 -3.03 5.06 17.12
C PHE A 195 -3.98 5.19 18.33
N SER A 196 -3.46 5.16 19.57
CA SER A 196 -4.31 5.29 20.76
C SER A 196 -5.06 6.62 20.85
N LEU A 197 -4.47 7.70 20.33
CA LEU A 197 -5.13 9.01 20.25
C LEU A 197 -6.29 8.98 19.24
N VAL A 198 -6.09 8.34 18.08
CA VAL A 198 -7.15 8.14 17.09
C VAL A 198 -8.27 7.25 17.65
N TRP A 199 -7.91 6.16 18.34
CA TRP A 199 -8.88 5.30 19.02
C TRP A 199 -9.74 6.06 20.03
N SER A 200 -9.11 6.82 20.94
CA SER A 200 -9.83 7.61 21.95
C SER A 200 -10.80 8.61 21.31
N LYS A 201 -10.40 9.23 20.20
CA LYS A 201 -11.27 10.11 19.41
C LYS A 201 -12.46 9.36 18.79
N MET A 202 -12.24 8.20 18.16
CA MET A 202 -13.28 7.42 17.49
C MET A 202 -14.35 6.86 18.43
N TYR A 203 -13.90 6.31 19.56
CA TYR A 203 -14.72 5.50 20.45
C TYR A 203 -15.03 6.20 21.78
N HIS A 204 -14.51 7.42 21.99
CA HIS A 204 -14.60 8.14 23.27
C HIS A 204 -14.12 7.28 24.45
N SER A 205 -13.07 6.49 24.22
CA SER A 205 -12.50 5.53 25.18
C SER A 205 -10.99 5.59 25.16
N ASP A 206 -10.38 5.85 26.31
CA ASP A 206 -8.92 5.81 26.46
C ASP A 206 -8.38 4.38 26.56
N THR A 207 -9.27 3.38 26.65
CA THR A 207 -8.91 1.97 26.74
C THR A 207 -9.12 1.29 25.40
N ILE A 208 -8.03 0.78 24.82
CA ILE A 208 -8.06 -0.13 23.67
C ILE A 208 -8.23 -1.56 24.20
N PRO A 209 -9.18 -2.36 23.68
CA PRO A 209 -9.30 -3.77 24.01
C PRO A 209 -7.98 -4.53 23.77
N ASP A 210 -7.59 -5.40 24.70
CA ASP A 210 -6.28 -6.07 24.67
C ASP A 210 -6.01 -6.83 23.36
N ALA A 211 -7.01 -7.54 22.84
CA ALA A 211 -6.90 -8.27 21.58
C ALA A 211 -6.58 -7.32 20.40
N LEU A 212 -7.24 -6.16 20.34
CA LEU A 212 -6.96 -5.14 19.33
C LEU A 212 -5.60 -4.50 19.54
N ALA A 213 -5.23 -4.18 20.79
CA ALA A 213 -3.92 -3.61 21.10
C ALA A 213 -2.78 -4.53 20.62
N ILE A 214 -2.91 -5.84 20.82
CA ILE A 214 -1.97 -6.85 20.32
C ILE A 214 -1.94 -6.84 18.78
N ALA A 215 -3.11 -6.88 18.12
CA ALA A 215 -3.19 -6.90 16.67
C ALA A 215 -2.60 -5.64 16.02
N ILE A 216 -2.84 -4.46 16.59
CA ILE A 216 -2.30 -3.19 16.08
C ILE A 216 -0.78 -3.14 16.24
N LYS A 217 -0.24 -3.58 17.38
CA LYS A 217 1.22 -3.68 17.55
C LYS A 217 1.85 -4.62 16.51
N GLU A 218 1.18 -5.72 16.19
CA GLU A 218 1.65 -6.64 15.16
C GLU A 218 1.61 -6.00 13.75
N GLN A 219 0.55 -5.28 13.42
CA GLN A 219 0.46 -4.51 12.18
C GLN A 219 1.56 -3.45 12.07
N ILE A 220 1.90 -2.75 13.17
CA ILE A 220 3.02 -1.80 13.23
C ILE A 220 4.35 -2.51 12.96
N ARG A 221 4.61 -3.66 13.58
CA ARG A 221 5.85 -4.43 13.34
C ARG A 221 5.97 -4.89 11.89
N LYS A 222 4.88 -5.36 11.30
CA LYS A 222 4.81 -5.73 9.87
C LYS A 222 5.11 -4.53 8.97
N ALA A 223 4.52 -3.38 9.26
CA ALA A 223 4.77 -2.13 8.53
C ALA A 223 6.25 -1.71 8.59
N LEU A 224 6.84 -1.69 9.79
CA LEU A 224 8.24 -1.36 10.00
C LEU A 224 9.20 -2.36 9.32
N THR A 225 8.85 -3.65 9.33
CA THR A 225 9.64 -4.70 8.69
C THR A 225 9.61 -4.56 7.18
N TYR A 226 8.42 -4.37 6.60
CA TYR A 226 8.23 -4.16 5.17
C TYR A 226 9.05 -2.96 4.65
N GLN A 227 9.05 -1.85 5.38
CA GLN A 227 9.83 -0.67 5.00
C GLN A 227 11.34 -0.91 5.07
N LYS A 228 11.81 -1.70 6.05
CA LYS A 228 13.23 -2.08 6.11
C LYS A 228 13.63 -2.94 4.91
N SER A 229 12.79 -3.90 4.51
CA SER A 229 13.07 -4.72 3.33
C SER A 229 13.04 -3.91 2.03
N ALA A 230 12.19 -2.89 1.93
CA ALA A 230 12.10 -2.05 0.73
C ALA A 230 13.29 -1.07 0.55
N ARG A 231 14.12 -0.89 1.59
CA ARG A 231 15.32 -0.02 1.54
C ARG A 231 16.62 -0.76 1.19
N ASN A 232 16.61 -2.09 1.25
CA ASN A 232 17.77 -2.94 0.99
C ASN A 232 17.71 -3.50 -0.44
#